data_AF-A0AAW1G8Y1-F1
#
_entry.id   AF-A0AAW1G8Y1-F1
#
_cell.length_a   1.000
_cell.length_b   1.000
_cell.length_c   1.000
_cell.angle_alpha   90.00
_cell.angle_beta   90.00
_cell.angle_gamma   90.00
#
_symmetry.space_group_name_H-M   'P 1'
#
loop_
_entity.id
_entity.type
_entity.pdbx_description
1 polymer ?
#
loop_
_entity_poly.entity_id
_entity_poly.type
_entity_poly.pdbx_seq_one_letter_code
_entity_poly.pdbx_strand_id
1 'polypeptide(L)'
;MYSFRKLFIIHKDVSKDVLGRVGLTCPRLIELVVCANGLRPLDEELIRVTRRCTQLSAIGLGECEVSWSAFAVFVKMCGDRLTQLSIMEEVLVPDHRYGLDDIHWEVSKHLGIMSDDAYLVDLRHEM
;
A
#
# COMPACT_ATOMS: atom_id res chain seq x y z
N MET A 1 17.27 -18.10 -6.03
CA MET A 1 16.69 -16.76 -6.28
C MET A 1 15.19 -16.87 -6.05
N TYR A 2 14.72 -16.47 -4.87
CA TYR A 2 13.31 -16.65 -4.50
C TYR A 2 12.42 -15.73 -5.35
N SER A 3 11.48 -16.30 -6.09
CA SER A 3 10.55 -15.57 -6.96
C SER A 3 9.18 -15.47 -6.28
N PHE A 4 9.10 -14.70 -5.20
CA PHE A 4 7.82 -14.44 -4.53
C PHE A 4 7.00 -13.45 -5.37
N ARG A 5 5.83 -13.89 -5.87
CA ARG A 5 4.88 -13.05 -6.60
C ARG A 5 3.90 -12.33 -5.68
N LYS A 6 3.59 -12.94 -4.54
CA LYS A 6 2.72 -12.43 -3.48
C LYS A 6 3.49 -12.51 -2.16
N LEU A 7 3.56 -11.40 -1.44
CA LEU A 7 4.21 -11.34 -0.13
C LEU A 7 3.20 -10.88 0.89
N PHE A 8 2.93 -11.75 1.87
CA PHE A 8 2.17 -11.40 3.05
C PHE A 8 3.13 -11.16 4.21
N ILE A 9 2.96 -10.01 4.83
CA ILE A 9 3.70 -9.58 6.00
C ILE A 9 2.66 -9.50 7.12
N ILE A 10 2.60 -10.55 7.94
CA ILE A 10 1.69 -10.64 9.10
C ILE A 10 2.56 -10.89 10.33
N HIS A 11 2.89 -9.85 11.09
CA HIS A 11 3.60 -9.99 12.36
C HIS A 11 3.42 -8.74 13.21
N LYS A 12 3.29 -8.93 14.53
CA LYS A 12 3.13 -7.84 15.51
C LYS A 12 4.34 -6.89 15.61
N ASP A 13 5.49 -7.33 15.11
CA ASP A 13 6.77 -6.60 15.13
C ASP A 13 7.45 -6.64 13.76
N VAL A 14 6.70 -6.61 12.65
CA VAL A 14 7.36 -6.37 11.36
C VAL A 14 7.88 -4.95 11.38
N SER A 15 9.16 -4.83 11.72
CA SER A 15 9.84 -3.56 11.73
C SER A 15 9.88 -3.01 10.31
N LYS A 16 9.79 -1.69 10.23
CA LYS A 16 10.15 -0.82 9.11
C LYS A 16 11.31 -1.39 8.26
N ASP A 17 12.30 -2.05 8.90
CA ASP A 17 13.46 -2.66 8.24
C ASP A 17 13.12 -3.87 7.35
N VAL A 18 12.13 -4.70 7.70
CA VAL A 18 11.71 -5.83 6.86
C VAL A 18 11.09 -5.31 5.57
N LEU A 19 10.14 -4.39 5.66
CA LEU A 19 9.50 -3.79 4.48
C LEU A 19 10.51 -2.99 3.65
N GLY A 20 11.42 -2.29 4.32
CA GLY A 20 12.55 -1.63 3.68
C GLY A 20 13.44 -2.58 2.89
N ARG A 21 13.74 -3.77 3.44
CA ARG A 21 14.50 -4.83 2.73
C ARG A 21 13.73 -5.42 1.57
N VAL A 22 12.41 -5.61 1.67
CA VAL A 22 11.58 -6.09 0.55
C VAL A 22 11.73 -5.18 -0.67
N GLY A 23 11.68 -3.86 -0.47
CA GLY A 23 11.92 -2.89 -1.55
C GLY A 23 13.32 -3.03 -2.18
N LEU A 24 14.30 -3.60 -1.49
CA LEU A 24 15.65 -3.82 -2.02
C LEU A 24 15.82 -5.20 -2.67
N THR A 25 15.14 -6.22 -2.16
CA THR A 25 15.39 -7.62 -2.54
C THR A 25 14.37 -8.20 -3.51
N CYS A 26 13.19 -7.60 -3.64
CA CYS A 26 12.06 -8.18 -4.36
C CYS A 26 11.59 -7.35 -5.57
N PRO A 27 12.42 -7.13 -6.61
CA PRO A 27 12.04 -6.26 -7.75
C PRO A 27 10.88 -6.80 -8.60
N ARG A 28 10.53 -8.09 -8.47
CA ARG A 28 9.44 -8.76 -9.19
C ARG A 28 8.18 -8.94 -8.35
N LEU A 29 8.07 -8.22 -7.23
CA LEU A 29 6.89 -8.28 -6.38
C LEU A 29 5.67 -7.75 -7.16
N ILE A 30 4.59 -8.52 -7.18
CA ILE A 30 3.34 -8.18 -7.87
C ILE A 30 2.28 -7.75 -6.85
N GLU A 31 2.22 -8.45 -5.73
CA GLU A 31 1.27 -8.17 -4.65
C GLU A 31 1.99 -8.07 -3.29
N LEU A 32 1.66 -7.01 -2.56
CA LEU A 32 2.14 -6.76 -1.20
C LEU A 32 0.94 -6.64 -0.25
N VAL A 33 0.89 -7.48 0.77
CA VAL A 33 -0.09 -7.32 1.86
C VAL A 33 0.66 -7.12 3.16
N VAL A 34 0.38 -6.03 3.86
CA VAL A 34 0.99 -5.66 5.14
C VAL A 34 -0.09 -5.54 6.19
N CYS A 35 0.00 -6.40 7.20
CA CYS A 35 -0.73 -6.27 8.46
C CYS A 35 0.30 -6.18 9.58
N ALA A 36 0.59 -4.96 10.05
CA ALA A 36 1.75 -4.70 10.90
C ALA A 36 1.42 -3.71 12.02
N ASN A 37 1.20 -4.25 13.22
CA ASN A 37 0.76 -3.55 14.43
C ASN A 37 1.91 -2.71 15.06
N GLY A 38 2.36 -1.67 14.35
CA GLY A 38 3.53 -0.86 14.71
C GLY A 38 3.22 0.63 14.81
N LEU A 39 3.75 1.28 15.86
CA LEU A 39 3.55 2.71 16.18
C LEU A 39 4.24 3.72 15.23
N ARG A 40 4.80 3.28 14.10
CA ARG A 40 5.56 4.17 13.18
C ARG A 40 4.98 4.12 11.78
N PRO A 41 4.81 5.28 11.12
CA PRO A 41 4.36 5.33 9.74
C PRO A 41 5.28 4.59 8.77
N LEU A 42 4.69 3.92 7.78
CA LEU A 42 5.39 3.11 6.76
C LEU A 42 5.69 3.89 5.45
N ASP A 43 5.54 5.22 5.47
CA ASP A 43 5.63 6.11 4.32
C ASP A 43 6.86 5.85 3.43
N GLU A 44 8.06 5.88 4.04
CA GLU A 44 9.32 5.75 3.31
C GLU A 44 9.49 4.37 2.69
N GLU A 45 9.02 3.34 3.38
CA GLU A 45 9.12 1.94 2.99
C GLU A 45 8.19 1.66 1.82
N LEU A 46 6.95 2.15 1.88
CA LEU A 46 6.00 2.03 0.78
C LEU A 46 6.51 2.74 -0.49
N ILE A 47 7.03 3.96 -0.35
CA ILE A 47 7.62 4.68 -1.50
C ILE A 47 8.87 3.95 -2.02
N ARG A 48 9.67 3.33 -1.14
CA ARG A 48 10.85 2.55 -1.56
C ARG A 48 10.44 1.30 -2.32
N VAL A 49 9.40 0.60 -1.88
CA VAL A 49 8.84 -0.57 -2.55
C VAL A 49 8.35 -0.18 -3.95
N THR A 50 7.53 0.86 -4.11
CA THR A 50 7.01 1.25 -5.44
C THR A 50 8.09 1.68 -6.43
N ARG A 51 9.17 2.29 -5.94
CA ARG A 51 10.33 2.66 -6.77
C ARG A 51 11.07 1.46 -7.35
N ARG A 52 11.05 0.33 -6.67
CA ARG A 52 11.91 -0.83 -6.99
C ARG A 52 11.14 -2.03 -7.50
N CYS A 53 9.92 -2.21 -7.02
CA CYS A 53 8.99 -3.26 -7.42
C CYS A 53 8.11 -2.74 -8.57
N THR A 54 8.68 -2.65 -9.78
CA THR A 54 8.00 -2.05 -10.95
C THR A 54 6.85 -2.88 -11.50
N GLN A 55 6.63 -4.09 -10.97
CA GLN A 55 5.52 -4.99 -11.32
C GLN A 55 4.42 -5.00 -10.25
N LEU A 56 4.54 -4.18 -9.19
CA LEU A 56 3.55 -4.12 -8.14
C LEU A 56 2.22 -3.62 -8.73
N SER A 57 1.18 -4.44 -8.60
CA SER A 57 -0.16 -4.19 -9.11
C SER A 57 -1.25 -4.34 -8.04
N ALA A 58 -0.93 -4.94 -6.90
CA ALA A 58 -1.89 -5.16 -5.82
C ALA A 58 -1.28 -4.78 -4.47
N ILE A 59 -2.05 -4.06 -3.65
CA ILE A 59 -1.65 -3.78 -2.26
C ILE A 59 -2.80 -3.94 -1.27
N GLY A 60 -2.48 -4.57 -0.13
CA GLY A 60 -3.34 -4.68 1.05
C GLY A 60 -2.64 -4.05 2.26
N LEU A 61 -3.29 -3.12 2.96
CA LEU A 61 -2.77 -2.50 4.18
C LEU A 61 -3.77 -2.61 5.33
N GLY A 62 -3.31 -3.07 6.48
CA GLY A 62 -4.07 -3.16 7.72
C GLY A 62 -3.17 -3.01 8.94
N GLU A 63 -3.78 -2.60 10.06
CA GLU A 63 -3.14 -2.44 11.38
C GLU A 63 -1.84 -1.61 11.38
N CYS A 64 -1.59 -0.74 10.40
CA CYS A 64 -0.39 0.08 10.26
C CYS A 64 -0.74 1.55 9.97
N GLU A 65 0.23 2.47 10.03
CA GLU A 65 -0.01 3.89 9.72
C GLU A 65 0.69 4.31 8.43
N VAL A 66 -0.01 5.08 7.59
CA VAL A 66 0.54 5.70 6.38
C VAL A 66 -0.05 7.11 6.23
N SER A 67 0.80 8.12 6.01
CA SER A 67 0.30 9.47 5.77
C SER A 67 -0.42 9.59 4.42
N TRP A 68 -1.41 10.48 4.34
CA TRP A 68 -2.11 10.77 3.09
C TRP A 68 -1.15 11.18 1.96
N SER A 69 -0.16 12.04 2.22
CA SER A 69 0.86 12.41 1.23
C SER A 69 1.61 11.19 0.71
N ALA A 70 2.07 10.31 1.60
CA ALA A 70 2.83 9.14 1.20
C ALA A 70 1.98 8.18 0.37
N PHE A 71 0.71 8.01 0.74
CA PHE A 71 -0.23 7.18 0.01
C PHE A 71 -0.56 7.75 -1.38
N ALA A 72 -0.80 9.07 -1.49
CA ALA A 72 -0.98 9.74 -2.79
C ALA A 72 0.23 9.52 -3.71
N VAL A 73 1.45 9.70 -3.17
CA VAL A 73 2.69 9.44 -3.90
C VAL A 73 2.79 7.97 -4.31
N PHE A 74 2.45 7.03 -3.41
CA PHE A 74 2.43 5.61 -3.70
C PHE A 74 1.52 5.29 -4.91
N VAL A 75 0.26 5.72 -4.87
CA VAL A 75 -0.73 5.45 -5.92
C VAL A 75 -0.25 6.04 -7.25
N LYS A 76 0.21 7.29 -7.24
CA LYS A 76 0.76 7.96 -8.41
C LYS A 76 1.98 7.25 -9.01
N MET A 77 2.86 6.69 -8.17
CA MET A 77 4.04 5.94 -8.64
C MET A 77 3.68 4.56 -9.21
N CYS A 78 2.65 3.91 -8.68
CA CYS A 78 2.11 2.69 -9.25
C CYS A 78 1.40 2.97 -10.58
N GLY A 79 0.65 4.08 -10.67
CA GLY A 79 -0.12 4.46 -11.84
C GLY A 79 -1.15 3.39 -12.21
N ASP A 80 -1.39 3.23 -13.50
CA ASP A 80 -2.33 2.25 -14.08
C ASP A 80 -1.95 0.78 -13.81
N ARG A 81 -0.77 0.53 -13.23
CA ARG A 81 -0.41 -0.84 -12.80
C ARG A 81 -1.19 -1.29 -11.58
N LEU A 82 -1.60 -0.35 -10.73
CA LEU A 82 -2.38 -0.69 -9.54
C LEU A 82 -3.77 -1.10 -10.00
N THR A 83 -4.13 -2.37 -9.80
CA THR A 83 -5.42 -2.95 -10.18
C THR A 83 -6.20 -3.44 -8.97
N GLN A 84 -5.53 -3.62 -7.84
CA GLN A 84 -6.14 -4.05 -6.58
C GLN A 84 -5.61 -3.21 -5.42
N LEU A 85 -6.52 -2.72 -4.60
CA LEU A 85 -6.24 -1.91 -3.43
C LEU A 85 -7.17 -2.37 -2.31
N SER A 86 -6.65 -2.65 -1.12
CA SER A 86 -7.45 -2.93 0.07
C SER A 86 -6.79 -2.25 1.25
N ILE A 87 -7.47 -1.31 1.89
CA ILE A 87 -6.91 -0.48 2.96
C ILE A 87 -7.96 -0.34 4.04
N MET A 88 -7.60 -0.68 5.28
CA MET A 88 -8.45 -0.40 6.43
C MET A 88 -8.49 1.11 6.74
N GLU A 89 -9.65 1.64 7.12
CA GLU A 89 -9.88 3.08 7.30
C GLU A 89 -8.86 3.73 8.26
N GLU A 90 -8.51 3.03 9.34
CA GLU A 90 -7.58 3.48 10.37
C GLU A 90 -6.12 3.58 9.90
N VAL A 91 -5.79 3.06 8.71
CA VAL A 91 -4.42 3.05 8.20
C VAL A 91 -3.98 4.43 7.71
N LEU A 92 -4.90 5.19 7.12
CA LEU A 92 -4.57 6.46 6.49
C LEU A 92 -4.64 7.61 7.49
N VAL A 93 -3.48 8.12 7.87
CA VAL A 93 -3.34 9.21 8.83
C VAL A 93 -3.33 10.56 8.09
N PRO A 94 -4.18 11.53 8.47
CA PRO A 94 -4.18 12.85 7.87
C PRO A 94 -2.84 13.55 8.03
N ASP A 95 -2.41 14.25 6.99
CA ASP A 95 -1.33 15.23 7.07
C ASP A 95 -1.78 16.58 6.52
N HIS A 96 -0.92 17.59 6.60
CA HIS A 96 -1.31 18.98 6.36
C HIS A 96 -1.24 19.34 4.86
N ARG A 97 -0.95 18.36 3.98
CA ARG A 97 -0.59 18.60 2.57
C ARG A 97 -1.62 18.09 1.58
N TYR A 98 -2.38 17.06 1.95
CA TYR A 98 -3.47 16.52 1.15
C TYR A 98 -4.76 16.55 1.96
N GLY A 99 -5.89 16.80 1.31
CA GLY A 99 -7.21 16.55 1.86
C GLY A 99 -7.68 15.12 1.56
N LEU A 100 -8.73 14.67 2.26
CA LEU A 100 -9.40 13.40 1.98
C LEU A 100 -9.82 13.33 0.50
N ASP A 101 -10.44 14.40 -0.01
CA ASP A 101 -10.91 14.48 -1.39
C ASP A 101 -9.79 14.32 -2.42
N ASP A 102 -8.58 14.82 -2.12
CA ASP A 102 -7.42 14.69 -3.02
C ASP A 102 -6.98 13.22 -3.11
N ILE A 103 -7.04 12.48 -2.00
CA ILE A 103 -6.73 11.05 -1.95
C ILE A 103 -7.78 10.26 -2.72
N HIS A 104 -9.07 10.52 -2.47
CA HIS A 104 -10.16 9.87 -3.20
C HIS A 104 -10.04 10.10 -4.71
N TRP A 105 -9.74 11.32 -5.14
CA TRP A 105 -9.52 11.65 -6.54
C TRP A 105 -8.34 10.87 -7.14
N GLU A 106 -7.18 10.88 -6.48
CA GLU A 106 -5.97 10.23 -7.01
C GLU A 106 -6.15 8.70 -7.08
N VAL A 107 -6.83 8.10 -6.10
CA VAL A 107 -7.17 6.66 -6.11
C VAL A 107 -8.15 6.34 -7.23
N SER A 108 -9.25 7.08 -7.32
CA SER A 108 -10.31 6.84 -8.31
C SER A 108 -9.79 6.98 -9.75
N LYS A 109 -8.88 7.93 -9.98
CA LYS A 109 -8.24 8.14 -11.28
C LYS A 109 -7.45 6.93 -11.77
N HIS A 110 -6.74 6.25 -10.88
CA HIS A 110 -5.84 5.15 -11.27
C HIS A 110 -6.51 3.78 -11.21
N LEU A 111 -7.51 3.59 -10.35
CA LEU A 111 -8.26 2.34 -10.25
C LEU A 111 -9.52 2.30 -11.13
N GLY A 112 -9.97 3.45 -11.64
CA GLY A 112 -11.16 3.55 -12.50
C GLY A 112 -12.48 3.28 -11.78
N ILE A 113 -12.46 3.19 -10.45
CA ILE A 113 -13.63 3.03 -9.58
C ILE A 113 -13.93 4.41 -8.99
N MET A 114 -15.15 4.92 -9.21
CA MET A 114 -15.68 6.06 -8.46
C MET A 114 -15.95 5.57 -7.04
N SER A 115 -15.01 5.79 -6.13
CA SER A 115 -15.08 5.21 -4.81
C SER A 115 -15.80 6.16 -3.84
N ASP A 116 -17.13 6.12 -3.82
CA ASP A 116 -17.93 6.71 -2.74
C ASP A 116 -17.69 6.01 -1.38
N ASP A 117 -17.06 4.82 -1.38
CA ASP A 117 -16.73 3.99 -0.19
C ASP A 117 -15.25 3.50 -0.19
N ALA A 118 -14.28 4.36 -0.54
CA ALA A 118 -12.90 3.99 -0.95
C ALA A 118 -12.00 3.20 0.04
N TYR A 119 -12.49 2.85 1.23
CA TYR A 119 -11.74 2.08 2.23
C TYR A 119 -12.33 0.68 2.48
N LEU A 120 -13.35 0.27 1.72
CA LEU A 120 -13.90 -1.09 1.77
C LEU A 120 -13.82 -1.75 0.40
N VAL A 121 -12.61 -2.20 0.03
CA VAL A 121 -12.48 -3.25 -1.00
C VAL A 121 -12.47 -4.58 -0.27
N ASP A 122 -13.64 -5.23 -0.36
CA ASP A 122 -14.07 -6.49 0.23
C ASP A 122 -12.99 -7.59 0.17
N LEU A 123 -12.66 -8.14 1.35
CA LEU A 123 -11.88 -9.38 1.54
C LEU A 123 -12.71 -10.61 1.12
N ARG A 124 -13.30 -10.62 -0.07
CA ARG A 124 -13.98 -11.80 -0.61
C ARG A 124 -13.09 -12.52 -1.61
N HIS A 125 -12.20 -13.36 -1.09
CA HIS A 125 -12.29 -14.83 -1.14
C HIS A 125 -10.89 -15.45 -0.88
N GLU A 126 -10.84 -16.43 0.02
CA GLU A 126 -9.72 -17.36 0.33
C GLU A 126 -8.49 -16.80 1.08
N MET A 127 -8.44 -17.02 2.40
CA MET A 127 -7.98 -18.30 2.98
C MET A 127 -8.65 -18.60 4.32
#